data_AF-A0A953UWD1-F1
#
_entry.id   AF-A0A953UWD1-F1
#
_cell.length_a   1.000
_cell.length_b   1.000
_cell.length_c   1.000
_cell.angle_alpha   90.00
_cell.angle_beta   90.00
_cell.angle_gamma   90.00
#
_symmetry.space_group_name_H-M   'P 1'
#
loop_
_entity.id
_entity.type
_entity.pdbx_description
1 polymer ?
#
loop_
_entity_poly.entity_id
_entity_poly.type
_entity_poly.pdbx_seq_one_letter_code
_entity_poly.pdbx_strand_id
1 'polypeptide(L)' 'MERILELARLLVVPGAIPEKAGPDPVHIAAAAEECEFLLTWNFRHIANVRIRREVERILSNHGYTKTTICTPEELI' A
#
# COMPACT_ATOMS: atom_id res chain seq x y z
N MET A 1 -15.05 -5.20 3.65
CA MET A 1 -14.35 -6.05 2.64
C MET A 1 -14.49 -5.52 1.22
N GLU A 2 -15.67 -5.06 0.79
CA GLU A 2 -15.86 -4.51 -0.57
C GLU A 2 -14.96 -3.29 -0.86
N ARG A 3 -14.91 -2.29 0.03
CA ARG A 3 -14.00 -1.13 -0.11
C ARG A 3 -12.52 -1.50 -0.20
N ILE A 4 -12.07 -2.45 0.62
CA ILE A 4 -10.68 -2.96 0.59
C ILE A 4 -10.35 -3.55 -0.78
N LEU A 5 -11.27 -4.33 -1.37
CA LEU A 5 -11.04 -4.94 -2.68
C LEU A 5 -11.06 -3.91 -3.81
N GLU A 6 -11.91 -2.88 -3.71
CA GLU A 6 -11.93 -1.76 -4.66
C GLU A 6 -10.62 -0.96 -4.61
N LEU A 7 -10.17 -0.60 -3.40
CA LEU A 7 -8.90 0.09 -3.19
C LEU A 7 -7.71 -0.75 -3.65
N ALA A 8 -7.71 -2.06 -3.36
CA ALA A 8 -6.68 -2.98 -3.83
C ALA A 8 -6.58 -3.02 -5.36
N ARG A 9 -7.70 -2.95 -6.08
CA ARG A 9 -7.69 -2.89 -7.56
C ARG A 9 -7.05 -1.61 -8.08
N LEU A 10 -7.26 -0.48 -7.41
CA LEU A 10 -6.64 0.81 -7.78
C LEU A 10 -5.11 0.79 -7.61
N LEU A 11 -4.59 -0.03 -6.69
CA LEU A 11 -3.14 -0.23 -6.51
C LEU A 11 -2.53 -1.10 -7.62
N VAL A 12 -3.33 -1.96 -8.26
CA VAL A 12 -2.87 -2.80 -9.39
C VAL A 12 -3.01 -2.08 -10.72
N VAL A 13 -4.11 -1.37 -10.95
CA VAL A 13 -4.39 -0.60 -12.17
C VAL A 13 -4.45 0.88 -11.78
N PRO A 14 -3.42 1.70 -12.06
CA PRO A 14 -2.64 1.74 -13.30
C PRO A 14 -1.19 1.21 -13.25
N GLY A 15 -0.79 0.44 -12.22
CA GLY A 15 0.48 -0.30 -12.22
C GLY A 15 1.45 -0.03 -11.06
N ALA A 16 0.97 0.45 -9.90
CA ALA A 16 1.84 0.64 -8.73
C ALA A 16 2.37 -0.71 -8.23
N ILE A 17 1.50 -1.72 -8.19
CA ILE A 17 1.81 -3.07 -7.78
C ILE A 17 1.57 -4.03 -8.95
N PRO A 18 2.55 -4.89 -9.30
CA PRO A 18 2.32 -5.91 -10.32
C PRO A 18 1.17 -6.85 -9.93
N GLU A 19 0.32 -7.23 -10.87
CA GLU A 19 -0.78 -8.20 -10.65
C GLU A 19 -0.28 -9.55 -10.06
N LYS A 20 0.98 -9.90 -10.35
CA LYS A 20 1.66 -11.10 -9.84
C LYS A 20 2.17 -10.96 -8.40
N ALA A 21 2.07 -9.79 -7.77
CA ALA A 21 2.57 -9.54 -6.42
C ALA A 21 1.68 -10.16 -5.31
N GLY A 22 0.73 -11.02 -5.68
CA GLY A 22 -0.05 -11.80 -4.73
C GLY A 22 -0.94 -10.92 -3.84
N PRO A 23 -0.95 -11.13 -2.51
CA PRO A 23 -1.89 -10.46 -1.60
C PRO A 23 -1.50 -9.01 -1.24
N ASP A 24 -0.36 -8.51 -1.70
CA ASP A 24 0.20 -7.19 -1.32
C ASP A 24 -0.80 -6.03 -1.51
N PRO A 25 -1.53 -5.90 -2.63
CA PRO A 25 -2.52 -4.83 -2.80
C PRO A 25 -3.64 -4.87 -1.76
N VAL A 26 -4.08 -6.08 -1.36
CA VAL A 26 -5.15 -6.27 -0.37
C VAL A 26 -4.65 -5.93 1.03
N HIS A 27 -3.43 -6.31 1.38
CA HIS A 27 -2.83 -5.96 2.67
C HIS A 27 -2.66 -4.45 2.83
N ILE A 28 -2.18 -3.77 1.78
CA ILE A 28 -2.03 -2.31 1.79
C ILE A 28 -3.40 -1.64 1.91
N ALA A 29 -4.39 -2.08 1.13
CA ALA A 29 -5.73 -1.52 1.18
C ALA A 29 -6.41 -1.72 2.54
N ALA A 30 -6.22 -2.88 3.18
CA ALA A 30 -6.72 -3.13 4.53
C ALA A 30 -6.04 -2.20 5.56
N ALA A 31 -4.71 -2.05 5.49
CA ALA A 31 -3.99 -1.14 6.36
C ALA A 31 -4.38 0.33 6.13
N ALA A 32 -4.67 0.73 4.89
CA ALA A 32 -5.14 2.07 4.52
C ALA A 32 -6.45 2.46 5.23
N GLU A 33 -7.32 1.49 5.48
CA GLU A 33 -8.62 1.69 6.14
C GLU A 33 -8.51 1.69 7.67
N GLU A 34 -7.71 0.80 8.25
CA GLU A 34 -7.76 0.52 9.68
C GLU A 34 -6.51 0.97 10.47
N CYS A 35 -5.39 1.22 9.79
CA CYS A 35 -4.08 1.38 10.44
C CYS A 35 -3.41 2.73 10.13
N GLU A 36 -2.69 3.28 11.11
CA GLU A 36 -1.80 4.44 10.90
C GLU A 36 -0.46 4.05 10.30
N PHE A 37 -0.03 2.80 10.49
CA PHE A 37 1.25 2.31 10.01
C PHE A 37 1.11 0.93 9.39
N LEU A 38 1.77 0.74 8.24
CA LEU A 38 2.01 -0.57 7.63
C LEU A 38 3.52 -0.85 7.67
N LEU A 39 3.93 -1.70 8.60
CA LEU A 39 5.33 -2.10 8.72
C LEU A 39 5.64 -3.26 7.78
N THR A 40 6.72 -3.14 7.02
CA THR A 40 7.11 -4.15 6.05
C THR A 40 8.62 -4.28 5.87
N TRP A 41 9.08 -5.52 5.68
CA TRP A 41 10.44 -5.85 5.24
C TRP A 41 10.51 -6.20 3.76
N ASN A 42 9.38 -6.15 3.05
CA ASN A 42 9.30 -6.55 1.65
C ASN A 42 9.78 -5.41 0.74
N PHE A 43 11.11 -5.24 0.65
CA PHE A 43 11.75 -4.26 -0.25
C PHE A 43 11.59 -4.58 -1.74
N ARG A 44 11.11 -5.78 -2.07
CA ARG A 44 10.85 -6.18 -3.45
C ARG A 44 9.55 -5.60 -3.98
N HIS A 45 8.53 -5.48 -3.12
CA HIS A 45 7.16 -5.17 -3.54
C HIS A 45 6.49 -4.02 -2.79
N ILE A 46 6.79 -3.79 -1.50
CA ILE A 46 6.07 -2.80 -0.68
C ILE A 46 7.02 -1.67 -0.22
N ALA A 47 8.15 -2.03 0.42
CA ALA A 47 9.13 -1.04 0.90
C ALA A 47 10.05 -0.49 -0.21
N ASN A 48 9.90 -0.96 -1.45
CA ASN A 48 10.61 -0.36 -2.59
C ASN A 48 10.20 1.10 -2.73
N VAL A 49 11.13 2.05 -2.62
CA VAL A 49 10.83 3.50 -2.61
C VAL A 49 9.98 3.95 -3.80
N ARG A 50 10.19 3.38 -5.00
CA ARG A 50 9.39 3.72 -6.18
C ARG A 50 7.95 3.21 -6.07
N ILE A 51 7.77 1.96 -5.64
CA ILE A 51 6.44 1.37 -5.46
C ILE A 51 5.72 2.07 -4.30
N ARG A 52 6.40 2.25 -3.16
CA ARG A 52 5.88 2.93 -1.97
C ARG A 52 5.30 4.30 -2.30
N ARG A 53 6.09 5.15 -2.98
CA ARG A 53 5.64 6.50 -3.39
C ARG A 53 4.41 6.47 -4.29
N GLU A 54 4.36 5.51 -5.22
CA GLU A 54 3.22 5.39 -6.12
C GLU A 54 1.97 4.90 -5.38
N VAL A 55 2.12 3.96 -4.46
CA VAL A 55 1.06 3.51 -3.56
C VAL A 55 0.54 4.68 -2.72
N GLU A 56 1.42 5.40 -2.03
CA GLU A 56 1.07 6.58 -1.20
C GLU A 56 0.32 7.64 -2.03
N ARG A 57 0.78 7.90 -3.27
CA ARG A 57 0.11 8.81 -4.20
C ARG A 57 -1.31 8.35 -4.54
N ILE A 58 -1.50 7.07 -4.86
CA ILE A 58 -2.81 6.52 -5.18
C ILE A 58 -3.73 6.59 -3.95
N LEU A 59 -3.24 6.18 -2.78
CA LEU A 59 -4.00 6.24 -1.52
C LEU A 59 -4.45 7.69 -1.23
N SER A 60 -3.52 8.66 -1.29
CA SER A 60 -3.82 10.08 -1.06
C SER A 60 -4.85 10.63 -2.05
N ASN A 61 -4.77 10.27 -3.33
CA ASN A 61 -5.72 10.72 -4.35
C ASN A 61 -7.15 10.20 -4.12
N HIS A 62 -7.30 9.11 -3.37
CA HIS A 62 -8.59 8.52 -3.00
C HIS A 62 -9.00 8.82 -1.55
N GLY A 63 -8.30 9.75 -0.88
CA GLY A 63 -8.63 10.19 0.48
C GLY A 63 -7.99 9.39 1.62
N TYR A 64 -7.17 8.39 1.31
CA TYR A 64 -6.47 7.55 2.29
C TYR A 64 -5.08 8.14 2.59
N THR A 65 -5.00 9.05 3.54
CA THR A 65 -3.73 9.73 3.91
C THR A 65 -3.19 9.31 5.28
N LYS A 66 -3.96 8.52 6.02
CA LYS A 66 -3.67 8.15 7.41
C LYS A 66 -2.51 7.16 7.55
N THR A 67 -2.29 6.32 6.54
CA THR A 67 -1.40 5.16 6.65
C THR A 67 -0.01 5.46 6.10
N THR A 68 0.98 5.32 6.96
CA THR A 68 2.40 5.43 6.62
C THR A 68 2.98 4.04 6.38
N ILE A 69 3.54 3.81 5.19
CA ILE A 69 4.25 2.57 4.87
C ILE A 69 5.73 2.77 5.23
N CYS A 70 6.27 1.93 6.10
CA CYS A 70 7.66 2.08 6.55
C CYS A 70 8.28 0.72 6.92
N THR A 71 9.60 0.67 6.96
CA THR A 71 10.31 -0.44 7.62
C THR A 71 10.29 -0.24 9.13
N PRO A 72 10.45 -1.30 9.93
CA PRO A 72 10.53 -1.13 11.39
C PRO A 72 11.62 -0.18 11.85
N GLU A 73 12.75 -0.09 11.14
CA GLU A 73 13.82 0.86 11.47
C GLU A 73 13.50 2.30 11.10
N GLU A 74 12.66 2.53 10.09
CA GLU A 74 12.18 3.87 9.73
C GLU A 74 11.20 4.45 10.78
N LEU A 75 10.66 3.62 11.69
CA LEU A 75 9.69 4.04 12.71
C LEU A 75 10.35 4.51 14.03
N ILE A 76 11.65 4.27 14.23
CA ILE A 76 12.36 4.52 15.50
C ILE A 76 12.82 5.98 15.63
#